data_AF-A0A7U2EY41-F1
#
_entry.id   AF-A0A7U2EY41-F1
#
_cell.length_a   1.000
_cell.length_b   1.000
_cell.length_c   1.000
_cell.angle_alpha   90.00
_cell.angle_beta   90.00
_cell.angle_gamma   90.00
#
_symmetry.space_group_name_H-M   'P 1'
#
loop_
_entity.id
_entity.type
_entity.pdbx_description
1 polymer ?
#
loop_
_entity_poly.entity_id
_entity_poly.type
_entity_poly.pdbx_seq_one_letter_code
_entity_poly.pdbx_strand_id
1 'polypeptide(L)'
;MDSLLSLICPTPPPPSDSARFTNPVQHQRHLCGPRTVYDSVKDLSKRVDFYEEITIFAWPSRGGVIVLERPCPADFDFLGLDRLDPPKKRHATRQEEDDFAQCLLLLGGTWWDSPARHALFIEPDHSQDEEVMAAQSEPTVRENVWVGAAWPSSGGLVVAEWPTMMYPGGRMDEVAPNDMSRLFLCMTMDEKAAVLMDRLGGKRWKGVEDYEGKAFIGSWGNHRGEVGELQQTWPNEGESQNLGGKALPDQ
;
A
#
# COMPACT_ATOMS: atom_id res chain seq x y z
N MET A 1 32.92 15.80 48.38
CA MET A 1 32.25 16.68 49.35
C MET A 1 31.70 17.84 48.56
N ASP A 2 30.55 17.64 47.93
CA ASP A 2 29.23 18.08 48.44
C ASP A 2 29.04 19.57 48.13
N SER A 3 27.97 20.09 47.53
CA SER A 3 26.66 19.56 47.24
C SER A 3 25.99 20.61 46.31
N LEU A 4 25.48 20.18 45.15
CA LEU A 4 24.56 20.98 44.32
C LEU A 4 23.13 20.42 44.41
N LEU A 5 22.77 19.85 45.58
CA LEU A 5 21.43 19.35 45.90
C LEU A 5 20.65 20.33 46.81
N SER A 6 20.63 21.63 46.50
CA SER A 6 19.91 22.62 47.31
C SER A 6 18.75 23.33 46.61
N LEU A 7 18.27 22.83 45.47
CA LEU A 7 17.11 23.42 44.76
C LEU A 7 15.94 22.45 44.58
N ILE A 8 15.59 21.70 45.62
CA ILE A 8 14.28 21.02 45.69
C ILE A 8 13.53 21.56 46.90
N CYS A 9 12.69 22.57 46.68
CA CYS A 9 11.62 22.87 47.62
C CYS A 9 10.55 21.77 47.49
N PRO A 10 10.15 21.09 48.57
CA PRO A 10 9.05 20.15 48.51
C PRO A 10 7.75 20.91 48.24
N THR A 11 7.03 20.52 47.19
CA THR A 11 5.67 21.00 46.95
C THR A 11 4.77 20.60 48.12
N PRO A 12 3.96 21.54 48.66
CA PRO A 12 3.02 21.20 49.72
C PRO A 12 1.97 20.20 49.20
N PRO A 13 1.49 19.28 50.06
CA PRO A 13 0.42 18.36 49.67
C PRO A 13 -0.84 19.15 49.31
N PRO A 14 -1.63 18.68 48.32
CA PRO A 14 -2.85 19.36 47.93
C PRO A 14 -3.84 19.43 49.10
N PRO A 15 -4.65 20.51 49.19
CA PRO A 15 -5.61 20.68 50.25
C PRO A 15 -6.64 19.55 50.28
N SER A 16 -7.06 19.16 51.49
CA SER A 16 -7.96 18.02 51.78
C SER A 16 -9.37 18.14 51.17
N ASP A 17 -9.68 19.23 50.48
CA ASP A 17 -10.96 19.49 49.79
C ASP A 17 -10.82 19.47 48.26
N SER A 18 -9.92 18.63 47.74
CA SER A 18 -9.98 18.25 46.33
C SER A 18 -11.29 17.53 46.08
N ALA A 19 -12.15 18.15 45.24
CA ALA A 19 -13.47 17.66 44.88
C ALA A 19 -13.42 16.16 44.54
N ARG A 20 -13.93 15.34 45.46
CA ARG A 20 -14.23 13.94 45.19
C ARG A 20 -15.35 13.95 44.14
N PHE A 21 -15.01 13.66 42.89
CA PHE A 21 -16.00 13.25 41.90
C PHE A 21 -16.50 11.85 42.30
N THR A 22 -17.36 11.77 43.31
CA THR A 22 -18.24 10.63 43.51
C THR A 22 -19.54 10.93 42.77
N ASN A 23 -19.52 10.73 41.47
CA ASN A 23 -20.74 10.63 40.70
C ASN A 23 -20.64 9.33 39.90
N PRO A 24 -21.25 8.22 40.37
CA PRO A 24 -21.46 7.07 39.51
C PRO A 24 -22.62 7.43 38.57
N VAL A 25 -22.38 8.35 37.64
CA VAL A 25 -23.22 8.43 36.46
C VAL A 25 -22.90 7.15 35.69
N GLN A 26 -23.72 6.13 35.89
CA GLN A 26 -23.82 5.03 34.94
C GLN A 26 -24.28 5.65 33.63
N HIS A 27 -23.32 6.13 32.84
CA HIS A 27 -23.55 6.41 31.45
C HIS A 27 -24.08 5.10 30.86
N GLN A 28 -25.36 5.12 30.48
CA GLN A 28 -25.93 4.13 29.60
C GLN A 28 -25.03 4.14 28.36
N ARG A 29 -24.07 3.22 28.31
CA ARG A 29 -23.25 3.01 27.13
C ARG A 29 -24.23 2.54 26.07
N HIS A 30 -24.56 3.42 25.13
CA HIS A 30 -25.24 3.00 23.93
C HIS A 30 -24.38 1.89 23.33
N LEU A 31 -24.91 0.67 23.35
CA LEU A 31 -24.37 -0.44 22.58
C LEU A 31 -24.67 -0.08 21.12
N CYS A 32 -23.82 0.78 20.55
CA CYS A 32 -23.64 0.82 19.11
C CYS A 32 -23.35 -0.63 18.68
N GLY A 33 -23.96 -1.07 17.57
CA GLY A 33 -23.91 -2.45 17.09
C GLY A 33 -22.51 -3.06 17.06
N PRO A 34 -22.39 -4.36 16.73
CA PRO A 34 -21.11 -5.06 16.81
C PRO A 34 -20.00 -4.19 16.22
N ARG A 35 -18.94 -3.94 17.00
CA ARG A 35 -17.77 -3.21 16.54
C ARG A 35 -17.09 -4.08 15.50
N THR A 36 -17.55 -4.00 14.25
CA THR A 36 -16.92 -4.67 13.13
C THR A 36 -15.56 -4.00 12.95
N VAL A 37 -14.51 -4.68 13.39
CA VAL A 37 -13.14 -4.26 13.10
C VAL A 37 -12.97 -4.41 11.59
N TYR A 38 -12.72 -3.30 10.90
CA TYR A 38 -12.42 -3.32 9.47
C TYR A 38 -11.11 -4.08 9.29
N ASP A 39 -11.16 -5.14 8.49
CA ASP A 39 -10.01 -5.97 8.15
C ASP A 39 -9.59 -5.61 6.73
N SER A 40 -8.55 -4.78 6.60
CA SER A 40 -8.03 -4.26 5.33
C SER A 40 -7.60 -5.39 4.40
N VAL A 41 -7.03 -6.47 4.95
CA VAL A 41 -6.54 -7.63 4.20
C VAL A 41 -7.68 -8.39 3.53
N LYS A 42 -8.89 -8.33 4.11
CA LYS A 42 -10.10 -8.94 3.54
C LYS A 42 -10.85 -8.04 2.56
N ASP A 43 -10.50 -6.75 2.46
CA ASP A 43 -11.12 -5.83 1.51
C ASP A 43 -10.45 -5.90 0.13
N LEU A 44 -10.82 -6.94 -0.64
CA LEU A 44 -10.38 -7.16 -2.02
C LEU A 44 -10.95 -6.16 -3.04
N SER A 45 -11.51 -5.05 -2.55
CA SER A 45 -12.06 -3.98 -3.36
C SER A 45 -11.45 -2.63 -3.03
N LYS A 46 -10.56 -2.52 -2.04
CA LYS A 46 -9.91 -1.26 -1.65
C LYS A 46 -9.12 -0.68 -2.80
N ARG A 47 -9.30 0.60 -3.14
CA ARG A 47 -8.54 1.25 -4.23
C ARG A 47 -7.41 2.14 -3.73
N VAL A 48 -7.65 2.92 -2.68
CA VAL A 48 -6.65 3.79 -2.07
C VAL A 48 -6.65 3.56 -0.57
N ASP A 49 -5.46 3.48 0.02
CA ASP A 49 -5.24 3.60 1.45
C ASP A 49 -4.62 4.95 1.81
N PHE A 50 -5.11 5.51 2.91
CA PHE A 50 -4.61 6.74 3.50
C PHE A 50 -4.21 6.42 4.94
N TYR A 51 -2.99 5.92 5.13
CA TYR A 51 -2.42 5.68 6.45
C TYR A 51 -1.21 6.59 6.66
N GLU A 52 -0.02 6.03 6.93
CA GLU A 52 1.22 6.81 7.03
C GLU A 52 1.71 7.30 5.66
N GLU A 53 1.54 6.48 4.64
CA GLU A 53 1.79 6.81 3.23
C GLU A 53 0.51 6.54 2.41
N ILE A 54 0.43 7.13 1.23
CA ILE A 54 -0.65 6.83 0.27
C ILE A 54 -0.26 5.55 -0.47
N THR A 55 -1.21 4.63 -0.58
CA THR A 55 -1.03 3.40 -1.35
C THR A 55 -2.22 3.19 -2.29
N ILE A 56 -1.95 2.93 -3.57
CA ILE A 56 -2.97 2.62 -4.58
C ILE A 56 -2.90 1.13 -4.88
N PHE A 57 -4.06 0.49 -4.90
CA PHE A 57 -4.22 -0.94 -5.16
C PHE A 57 -4.95 -1.13 -6.47
N ALA A 58 -4.57 -2.15 -7.24
CA ALA A 58 -5.37 -2.72 -8.32
C ALA A 58 -5.55 -4.23 -8.11
N TRP A 59 -6.67 -4.74 -8.59
CA TRP A 59 -7.11 -6.12 -8.35
C TRP A 59 -7.29 -6.86 -9.68
N PRO A 60 -6.20 -7.30 -10.33
CA PRO A 60 -6.29 -8.00 -11.60
C PRO A 60 -7.27 -9.17 -11.55
N SER A 61 -8.06 -9.36 -12.61
CA SER A 61 -8.89 -10.54 -12.80
C SER A 61 -8.08 -11.84 -12.81
N ARG A 62 -6.79 -11.72 -13.11
CA ARG A 62 -5.79 -12.80 -13.11
C ARG A 62 -5.35 -13.22 -11.70
N GLY A 63 -5.72 -12.45 -10.68
CA GLY A 63 -5.37 -12.69 -9.29
C GLY A 63 -4.21 -11.84 -8.79
N GLY A 64 -3.92 -12.03 -7.50
CA GLY A 64 -2.99 -11.22 -6.74
C GLY A 64 -3.50 -9.80 -6.51
N VAL A 65 -2.58 -8.91 -6.17
CA VAL A 65 -2.82 -7.48 -6.01
C VAL A 65 -1.62 -6.70 -6.53
N ILE A 66 -1.88 -5.61 -7.25
CA ILE A 66 -0.83 -4.70 -7.71
C ILE A 66 -0.86 -3.47 -6.83
N VAL A 67 0.28 -3.11 -6.26
CA VAL A 67 0.39 -2.07 -5.24
C VAL A 67 1.38 -1.01 -5.71
N LEU A 68 0.92 0.24 -5.78
CA LEU A 68 1.76 1.40 -5.99
C LEU A 68 1.85 2.18 -4.67
N GLU A 69 3.03 2.13 -4.05
CA GLU A 69 3.34 2.85 -2.83
C GLU A 69 3.87 4.24 -3.14
N ARG A 70 3.51 5.22 -2.31
CA ARG A 70 3.98 6.61 -2.41
C ARG A 70 3.74 7.25 -3.79
N PRO A 71 2.51 7.18 -4.35
CA PRO A 71 2.19 7.87 -5.58
C PRO A 71 2.31 9.39 -5.38
N CYS A 72 2.82 10.08 -6.40
CA CYS A 72 2.86 11.54 -6.45
C CYS A 72 1.68 12.11 -7.27
N PRO A 73 1.42 13.44 -7.26
CA PRO A 73 0.32 14.02 -8.02
C PRO A 73 0.32 13.63 -9.51
N ALA A 74 1.50 13.55 -10.15
CA ALA A 74 1.61 13.09 -11.53
C ALA A 74 1.07 11.66 -11.75
N ASP A 75 1.18 10.78 -10.75
CA ASP A 75 0.67 9.40 -10.83
C ASP A 75 -0.85 9.35 -10.80
N PHE A 76 -1.48 10.19 -9.96
CA PHE A 76 -2.93 10.34 -9.95
C PHE A 76 -3.46 10.81 -11.31
N ASP A 77 -2.82 11.83 -11.89
CA ASP A 77 -3.20 12.36 -13.20
C ASP A 77 -3.02 11.31 -14.31
N PHE A 78 -1.93 10.53 -14.26
CA PHE A 78 -1.70 9.43 -15.21
C PHE A 78 -2.74 8.32 -15.09
N LEU A 79 -3.18 7.99 -13.88
CA LEU A 79 -4.22 7.01 -13.62
C LEU A 79 -5.65 7.55 -13.83
N GLY A 80 -5.81 8.84 -14.13
CA GLY A 80 -7.11 9.49 -14.25
C GLY A 80 -7.90 9.53 -12.93
N LEU A 81 -7.20 9.55 -11.79
CA LEU A 81 -7.81 9.61 -10.46
C LEU A 81 -7.90 11.06 -9.97
N ASP A 82 -9.03 11.41 -9.34
CA ASP A 82 -9.11 12.67 -8.60
C ASP A 82 -8.22 12.59 -7.35
N ARG A 83 -7.21 13.44 -7.26
CA ARG A 83 -6.30 13.55 -6.12
C ARG A 83 -6.97 14.01 -4.82
N LEU A 84 -8.12 14.68 -4.89
CA LEU A 84 -8.83 15.21 -3.72
C LEU A 84 -9.90 14.23 -3.21
N ASP A 85 -10.48 13.44 -4.09
CA ASP A 85 -11.49 12.42 -3.75
C ASP A 85 -11.35 11.18 -4.65
N PRO A 86 -10.26 10.41 -4.50
CA PRO A 86 -10.08 9.24 -5.35
C PRO A 86 -11.12 8.16 -4.99
N PRO A 87 -11.48 7.31 -5.96
CA PRO A 87 -12.41 6.23 -5.72
C PRO A 87 -11.92 5.33 -4.58
N LYS A 88 -12.81 5.04 -3.63
CA LYS A 88 -12.51 4.17 -2.49
C LYS A 88 -12.48 2.69 -2.88
N LYS A 89 -13.18 2.35 -3.95
CA LYS A 89 -13.43 0.99 -4.41
C LYS A 89 -12.86 0.78 -5.82
N ARG A 90 -12.44 -0.45 -6.11
CA ARG A 90 -12.04 -0.93 -7.43
C ARG A 90 -13.17 -0.80 -8.46
N HIS A 91 -12.84 -0.94 -9.74
CA HIS A 91 -13.86 -0.91 -10.79
C HIS A 91 -14.85 -2.09 -10.66
N ALA A 92 -16.07 -1.89 -11.13
CA ALA A 92 -17.11 -2.91 -11.04
C ALA A 92 -16.89 -4.04 -12.04
N THR A 93 -16.35 -3.72 -13.22
CA THR A 93 -16.07 -4.70 -14.26
C THR A 93 -14.61 -5.16 -14.19
N ARG A 94 -14.39 -6.44 -14.51
CA ARG A 94 -13.04 -7.02 -14.56
C ARG A 94 -12.16 -6.32 -15.58
N GLN A 95 -12.71 -5.97 -16.75
CA GLN A 95 -11.94 -5.35 -17.83
C GLN A 95 -11.43 -3.97 -17.43
N GLU A 96 -12.29 -3.10 -16.87
CA GLU A 96 -11.86 -1.78 -16.40
C GLU A 96 -10.80 -1.90 -15.29
N GLU A 97 -10.93 -2.90 -14.41
CA GLU A 97 -9.92 -3.15 -13.38
C GLU A 97 -8.60 -3.65 -13.96
N ASP A 98 -8.65 -4.51 -14.97
CA ASP A 98 -7.46 -5.02 -15.66
C ASP A 98 -6.73 -3.93 -16.43
N ASP A 99 -7.47 -3.01 -17.05
CA ASP A 99 -6.89 -1.84 -17.73
C ASP A 99 -6.24 -0.91 -16.70
N PHE A 100 -6.91 -0.65 -15.57
CA PHE A 100 -6.33 0.11 -14.46
C PHE A 100 -5.07 -0.56 -13.87
N ALA A 101 -5.12 -1.88 -13.68
CA ALA A 101 -4.00 -2.67 -13.17
C ALA A 101 -2.78 -2.60 -14.09
N GLN A 102 -2.99 -2.66 -15.41
CA GLN A 102 -1.91 -2.48 -16.39
C GLN A 102 -1.30 -1.09 -16.28
N CYS A 103 -2.11 -0.03 -16.17
CA CYS A 103 -1.60 1.33 -15.94
C CYS A 103 -0.79 1.45 -14.64
N LEU A 104 -1.22 0.77 -13.58
CA LEU A 104 -0.50 0.75 -12.30
C LEU A 104 0.88 0.08 -12.43
N LEU A 105 1.00 -0.99 -13.23
CA LEU A 105 2.30 -1.60 -13.57
C LEU A 105 3.21 -0.64 -14.34
N LEU A 106 2.66 0.15 -15.26
CA LEU A 106 3.44 1.16 -16.00
C LEU A 106 4.05 2.24 -15.10
N LEU A 107 3.48 2.45 -13.90
CA LEU A 107 4.00 3.35 -12.89
C LEU A 107 5.00 2.70 -11.92
N GLY A 108 5.30 1.41 -12.11
CA GLY A 108 6.21 0.66 -11.24
C GLY A 108 5.53 -0.03 -10.07
N GLY A 109 4.20 -0.22 -10.11
CA GLY A 109 3.50 -1.00 -9.08
C GLY A 109 4.04 -2.44 -8.95
N THR A 110 4.13 -2.91 -7.72
CA THR A 110 4.59 -4.27 -7.38
C THR A 110 3.41 -5.23 -7.45
N TRP A 111 3.57 -6.36 -8.16
CA TRP A 111 2.53 -7.38 -8.25
C TRP A 111 2.79 -8.48 -7.22
N TRP A 112 1.95 -8.51 -6.20
CA TRP A 112 2.01 -9.48 -5.12
C TRP A 112 1.07 -10.65 -5.38
N ASP A 113 1.54 -11.86 -5.06
CA ASP A 113 0.76 -13.09 -5.21
C ASP A 113 -0.55 -13.07 -4.42
N SER A 114 -0.55 -12.39 -3.27
CA SER A 114 -1.72 -12.20 -2.41
C SER A 114 -1.63 -10.89 -1.60
N PRO A 115 -2.77 -10.31 -1.18
CA PRO A 115 -2.80 -9.20 -0.23
C PRO A 115 -2.18 -9.56 1.12
N ALA A 116 -2.30 -10.82 1.53
CA ALA A 116 -1.67 -11.31 2.74
C ALA A 116 -0.14 -11.23 2.66
N ARG A 117 0.46 -11.62 1.52
CA ARG A 117 1.91 -11.50 1.30
C ARG A 117 2.37 -10.04 1.31
N HIS A 118 1.63 -9.14 0.66
CA HIS A 118 1.91 -7.70 0.75
C HIS A 118 1.85 -7.20 2.20
N ALA A 119 0.79 -7.54 2.94
CA ALA A 119 0.61 -7.11 4.33
C ALA A 119 1.74 -7.60 5.26
N LEU A 120 2.24 -8.83 5.05
CA LEU A 120 3.37 -9.38 5.82
C LEU A 120 4.61 -8.47 5.77
N PHE A 121 4.90 -7.83 4.63
CA PHE A 121 6.13 -7.05 4.45
C PHE A 121 5.99 -5.53 4.65
N ILE A 122 4.76 -5.01 4.66
CA ILE A 122 4.49 -3.57 4.69
C ILE A 122 3.74 -3.11 5.94
N GLU A 123 2.95 -3.96 6.59
CA GLU A 123 2.23 -3.56 7.81
C GLU A 123 3.15 -3.69 9.04
N PRO A 124 3.51 -2.57 9.70
CA PRO A 124 4.44 -2.55 10.82
C PRO A 124 3.77 -2.98 12.13
N ASP A 125 2.74 -3.84 12.09
CA ASP A 125 2.30 -4.44 13.33
C ASP A 125 3.41 -5.36 13.82
N HIS A 126 4.23 -4.80 14.71
CA HIS A 126 5.29 -5.45 15.47
C HIS A 126 4.79 -6.65 16.30
N SER A 127 3.51 -7.03 16.15
CA SER A 127 2.90 -8.25 16.66
C SER A 127 2.99 -9.45 15.71
N GLN A 128 3.51 -9.30 14.48
CA GLN A 128 3.73 -10.46 13.63
C GLN A 128 4.70 -11.42 14.31
N ASP A 129 4.15 -12.58 14.68
CA ASP A 129 4.86 -13.66 15.36
C ASP A 129 6.15 -13.96 14.59
N GLU A 130 7.31 -13.89 15.25
CA GLU A 130 8.60 -14.17 14.63
C GLU A 130 8.60 -15.55 13.95
N GLU A 131 7.80 -16.49 14.47
CA GLU A 131 7.60 -17.82 13.88
C GLU A 131 6.84 -17.74 12.54
N VAL A 132 5.81 -16.89 12.44
CA VAL A 132 5.07 -16.66 11.19
C VAL A 132 5.98 -16.01 10.15
N MET A 133 6.78 -15.02 10.54
CA MET A 133 7.73 -14.35 9.64
C MET A 133 8.88 -15.26 9.21
N ALA A 134 9.44 -16.07 10.11
CA ALA A 134 10.47 -17.05 9.79
C ALA A 134 9.95 -18.18 8.88
N ALA A 135 8.65 -18.46 8.90
CA ALA A 135 8.02 -19.42 8.00
C ALA A 135 7.74 -18.86 6.59
N GLN A 136 7.79 -17.54 6.40
CA GLN A 136 7.61 -16.93 5.08
C GLN A 136 8.90 -16.98 4.26
N SER A 137 8.74 -17.17 2.95
CA SER A 137 9.84 -16.96 2.02
C SER A 137 10.20 -15.48 1.97
N GLU A 138 11.51 -15.18 1.97
CA GLU A 138 12.05 -13.83 1.80
C GLU A 138 11.42 -13.12 0.59
N PRO A 139 11.30 -11.77 0.61
CA PRO A 139 10.91 -11.01 -0.56
C PRO A 139 11.79 -11.35 -1.77
N THR A 140 11.20 -11.56 -2.94
CA THR A 140 11.99 -11.73 -4.16
C THR A 140 12.69 -10.43 -4.54
N VAL A 141 13.65 -10.51 -5.46
CA VAL A 141 14.35 -9.32 -5.98
C VAL A 141 13.38 -8.28 -6.55
N ARG A 142 12.22 -8.69 -7.07
CA ARG A 142 11.24 -7.77 -7.66
C ARG A 142 10.30 -7.19 -6.63
N GLU A 143 9.97 -7.95 -5.59
CA GLU A 143 9.17 -7.48 -4.44
C GLU A 143 9.97 -6.50 -3.58
N ASN A 144 11.29 -6.68 -3.48
CA ASN A 144 12.20 -5.87 -2.65
C ASN A 144 12.74 -4.61 -3.37
N VAL A 145 11.97 -4.03 -4.28
CA VAL A 145 12.37 -2.82 -5.04
C VAL A 145 11.22 -1.82 -5.05
N TRP A 146 11.52 -0.61 -4.59
CA TRP A 146 10.66 0.55 -4.84
C TRP A 146 11.04 1.16 -6.20
N VAL A 147 10.02 1.52 -6.98
CA VAL A 147 10.19 1.88 -8.39
C VAL A 147 9.55 3.25 -8.62
N GLY A 148 10.35 4.18 -9.14
CA GLY A 148 9.86 5.44 -9.69
C GLY A 148 9.86 5.36 -11.20
N ALA A 149 8.67 5.30 -11.83
CA ALA A 149 8.53 5.33 -13.28
C ALA A 149 7.82 6.60 -13.77
N ALA A 150 8.24 7.13 -14.92
CA ALA A 150 7.61 8.27 -15.57
C ALA A 150 7.55 8.10 -17.10
N TRP A 151 6.46 8.62 -17.68
CA TRP A 151 6.17 8.60 -19.11
C TRP A 151 6.16 10.02 -19.67
N PRO A 152 7.35 10.62 -19.93
CA PRO A 152 7.44 12.01 -20.36
C PRO A 152 6.79 12.23 -21.73
N SER A 153 6.27 13.45 -21.96
CA SER A 153 5.67 13.86 -23.23
C SER A 153 6.64 13.82 -24.41
N SER A 154 7.95 13.87 -24.13
CA SER A 154 9.02 13.61 -25.12
C SER A 154 9.03 12.18 -25.67
N GLY A 155 8.24 11.27 -25.07
CA GLY A 155 8.24 9.85 -25.35
C GLY A 155 9.29 9.07 -24.55
N GLY A 156 9.12 7.75 -24.57
CA GLY A 156 9.92 6.80 -23.82
C GLY A 156 9.47 6.61 -22.37
N LEU A 157 10.28 5.86 -21.63
CA LEU A 157 10.06 5.50 -20.25
C LEU A 157 11.30 5.89 -19.44
N VAL A 158 11.11 6.56 -18.31
CA VAL A 158 12.18 6.82 -17.33
C VAL A 158 11.89 5.99 -16.09
N VAL A 159 12.87 5.19 -15.65
CA VAL A 159 12.73 4.34 -14.45
C VAL A 159 13.94 4.51 -13.55
N ALA A 160 13.68 4.66 -12.26
CA ALA A 160 14.68 4.51 -11.21
C ALA A 160 14.19 3.48 -10.19
N GLU A 161 15.13 2.70 -9.64
CA GLU A 161 14.85 1.53 -8.82
C GLU A 161 15.75 1.55 -7.60
N TRP A 162 15.17 1.33 -6.43
CA TRP A 162 15.92 1.29 -5.17
C TRP A 162 15.45 0.11 -4.32
N PRO A 163 16.37 -0.62 -3.68
CA PRO A 163 16.01 -1.62 -2.70
C PRO A 163 15.09 -1.06 -1.62
N THR A 164 14.09 -1.84 -1.22
CA THR A 164 13.29 -1.52 -0.04
C THR A 164 13.94 -2.08 1.23
N MET A 165 13.56 -1.53 2.38
CA MET A 165 13.99 -2.04 3.68
C MET A 165 13.06 -3.15 4.19
N MET A 166 12.43 -3.91 3.29
CA MET A 166 11.50 -4.98 3.68
C MET A 166 12.24 -6.05 4.50
N TYR A 167 11.65 -6.46 5.62
CA TYR A 167 12.21 -7.49 6.50
C TYR A 167 11.52 -8.84 6.27
N PRO A 168 12.24 -9.99 6.32
CA PRO A 168 13.69 -10.12 6.44
C PRO A 168 14.40 -9.82 5.12
N GLY A 169 15.64 -9.33 5.19
CA GLY A 169 16.48 -9.10 4.01
C GLY A 169 16.71 -7.63 3.60
N GLY A 170 16.18 -6.67 4.35
CA GLY A 170 16.40 -5.24 4.13
C GLY A 170 17.89 -4.88 4.21
N ARG A 171 18.43 -4.39 3.09
CA ARG A 171 19.82 -3.93 2.98
C ARG A 171 19.91 -2.47 3.40
N MET A 172 20.25 -2.22 4.67
CA MET A 172 20.37 -0.85 5.23
C MET A 172 21.43 0.02 4.52
N ASP A 173 22.30 -0.57 3.71
CA ASP A 173 23.37 0.09 2.96
C ASP A 173 22.97 0.54 1.55
N GLU A 174 21.84 0.07 1.01
CA GLU A 174 21.36 0.37 -0.34
C GLU A 174 20.00 1.11 -0.33
N VAL A 175 19.75 1.92 0.72
CA VAL A 175 18.47 2.63 0.90
C VAL A 175 18.29 3.71 -0.15
N ALA A 176 17.03 3.92 -0.52
CA ALA A 176 16.63 4.90 -1.49
C ALA A 176 17.07 6.35 -1.10
N PRO A 177 17.41 7.21 -2.08
CA PRO A 177 18.05 8.50 -1.80
C PRO A 177 17.23 9.42 -0.88
N ASN A 178 17.91 10.18 -0.01
CA ASN A 178 17.26 11.16 0.88
C ASN A 178 16.40 12.22 0.12
N ASP A 179 16.67 12.46 -1.17
CA ASP A 179 16.00 13.48 -1.98
C ASP A 179 14.71 12.97 -2.67
N MET A 180 14.28 11.73 -2.40
CA MET A 180 13.11 11.12 -3.05
C MET A 180 11.79 11.85 -2.80
N SER A 181 11.63 12.51 -1.64
CA SER A 181 10.41 13.24 -1.31
C SER A 181 10.10 14.37 -2.30
N ARG A 182 11.06 14.77 -3.16
CA ARG A 182 10.81 15.70 -4.27
C ARG A 182 9.82 15.16 -5.29
N LEU A 183 9.70 13.84 -5.43
CA LEU A 183 8.73 13.24 -6.34
C LEU A 183 7.31 13.66 -5.96
N PHE A 184 7.01 13.84 -4.67
CA PHE A 184 5.70 14.32 -4.19
C PHE A 184 5.36 15.75 -4.62
N LEU A 185 6.34 16.52 -5.12
CA LEU A 185 6.12 17.86 -5.66
C LEU A 185 5.86 17.86 -7.17
N CYS A 186 6.04 16.72 -7.84
CA CYS A 186 5.86 16.62 -9.30
C CYS A 186 4.37 16.55 -9.64
N MET A 187 3.93 17.50 -10.47
CA MET A 187 2.56 17.61 -10.96
C MET A 187 2.40 16.96 -12.33
N THR A 188 3.48 16.74 -13.07
CA THR A 188 3.45 16.14 -14.41
C THR A 188 4.46 15.00 -14.56
N MET A 189 4.24 14.13 -15.56
CA MET A 189 5.20 13.08 -15.91
C MET A 189 6.54 13.63 -16.41
N ASP A 190 6.56 14.82 -17.01
CA ASP A 190 7.79 15.48 -17.43
C ASP A 190 8.63 15.95 -16.23
N GLU A 191 7.97 16.57 -15.23
CA GLU A 191 8.62 16.95 -13.97
C GLU A 191 9.13 15.72 -13.21
N LYS A 192 8.30 14.66 -13.13
CA LYS A 192 8.69 13.39 -12.51
C LYS A 192 9.90 12.78 -13.22
N ALA A 193 9.89 12.74 -14.56
CA ALA A 193 11.00 12.23 -15.36
C ALA A 193 12.29 13.04 -15.14
N ALA A 194 12.21 14.37 -15.06
CA ALA A 194 13.35 15.23 -14.79
C ALA A 194 13.94 14.96 -13.40
N VAL A 195 13.10 14.86 -12.36
CA VAL A 195 13.57 14.54 -10.99
C VAL A 195 14.21 13.15 -10.94
N LEU A 196 13.60 12.14 -11.56
CA LEU A 196 14.15 10.79 -11.63
C LEU A 196 15.54 10.79 -12.29
N MET A 197 15.69 11.44 -13.44
CA MET A 197 16.95 11.50 -14.19
C MET A 197 18.03 12.30 -13.46
N ASP A 198 17.71 13.52 -13.02
CA ASP A 198 18.71 14.48 -12.55
C ASP A 198 19.18 14.23 -11.12
N ARG A 199 18.35 13.57 -10.30
CA ARG A 199 18.57 13.48 -8.86
C ARG A 199 18.60 12.07 -8.32
N LEU A 200 17.87 11.15 -8.95
CA LEU A 200 17.60 9.85 -8.35
C LEU A 200 18.18 8.67 -9.17
N GLY A 201 19.01 8.97 -10.18
CA GLY A 201 19.74 7.95 -10.94
C GLY A 201 18.87 7.19 -11.95
N GLY A 202 17.79 7.82 -12.41
CA GLY A 202 16.90 7.24 -13.41
C GLY A 202 17.58 6.94 -14.73
N LYS A 203 17.07 5.91 -15.41
CA LYS A 203 17.51 5.47 -16.73
C LYS A 203 16.37 5.62 -17.72
N ARG A 204 16.70 5.96 -18.96
CA ARG A 204 15.74 6.08 -20.06
C ARG A 204 15.71 4.79 -20.88
N TRP A 205 14.49 4.40 -21.24
CA TRP A 205 14.15 3.28 -22.09
C TRP A 205 13.25 3.79 -23.23
N LYS A 206 13.22 3.12 -24.38
CA LYS A 206 12.34 3.54 -25.49
C LYS A 206 10.88 3.19 -25.24
N GLY A 207 10.64 2.10 -24.52
CA GLY A 207 9.33 1.56 -24.21
C GLY A 207 9.42 0.42 -23.22
N VAL A 208 8.29 -0.23 -22.98
CA VAL A 208 8.16 -1.38 -22.07
C VAL A 208 8.96 -2.58 -22.60
N GLU A 209 8.95 -2.77 -23.91
CA GLU A 209 9.61 -3.86 -24.62
C GLU A 209 11.13 -3.86 -24.49
N ASP A 210 11.72 -2.68 -24.28
CA ASP A 210 13.17 -2.51 -24.13
C ASP A 210 13.60 -2.51 -22.65
N TYR A 211 12.65 -2.56 -21.70
CA TYR A 211 12.94 -2.44 -20.27
C TYR A 211 13.55 -3.73 -19.68
N GLU A 212 14.77 -3.62 -19.15
CA GLU A 212 15.53 -4.73 -18.54
C GLU A 212 15.75 -4.56 -17.02
N GLY A 213 14.87 -3.80 -16.35
CA GLY A 213 14.94 -3.60 -14.89
C GLY A 213 14.28 -4.72 -14.08
N LYS A 214 14.19 -4.51 -12.76
CA LYS A 214 13.64 -5.48 -11.79
C LYS A 214 12.13 -5.34 -11.58
N ALA A 215 11.55 -4.17 -11.87
CA ALA A 215 10.12 -3.89 -11.66
C ALA A 215 9.19 -4.79 -12.49
N PHE A 216 7.89 -4.77 -12.16
CA PHE A 216 6.84 -5.48 -12.88
C PHE A 216 6.34 -4.79 -14.16
N ILE A 217 7.01 -3.71 -14.59
CA ILE A 217 6.71 -3.02 -15.84
C ILE A 217 6.75 -4.04 -17.00
N GLY A 218 5.67 -4.10 -17.78
CA GLY A 218 5.54 -5.04 -18.91
C GLY A 218 5.24 -6.49 -18.56
N SER A 219 5.01 -6.81 -17.29
CA SER A 219 4.85 -8.20 -16.86
C SER A 219 3.42 -8.75 -17.01
N TRP A 220 2.49 -7.97 -17.57
CA TRP A 220 1.08 -8.36 -17.68
C TRP A 220 0.92 -9.74 -18.35
N GLY A 221 1.52 -9.99 -19.52
CA GLY A 221 1.31 -11.24 -20.26
C GLY A 221 1.86 -12.50 -19.58
N ASN A 222 3.01 -12.41 -18.91
CA ASN A 222 3.83 -13.55 -18.50
C ASN A 222 3.87 -13.79 -16.99
N HIS A 223 3.46 -12.84 -16.15
CA HIS A 223 3.48 -13.04 -14.70
C HIS A 223 2.48 -14.12 -14.26
N ARG A 224 2.91 -14.97 -13.32
CA ARG A 224 2.17 -16.11 -12.76
C ARG A 224 2.25 -16.18 -11.23
N GLY A 225 2.82 -15.15 -10.61
CA GLY A 225 3.24 -15.12 -9.22
C GLY A 225 4.74 -15.30 -9.05
N GLU A 226 5.31 -14.71 -8.01
CA GLU A 226 6.75 -14.76 -7.69
C GLU A 226 7.11 -15.95 -6.80
N VAL A 227 6.25 -16.31 -5.83
CA VAL A 227 6.49 -17.36 -4.83
C VAL A 227 5.46 -18.47 -4.93
N GLY A 228 4.21 -18.13 -5.21
CA GLY A 228 3.10 -19.07 -5.37
C GLY A 228 2.17 -18.66 -6.51
N GLU A 229 1.03 -19.32 -6.60
CA GLU A 229 -0.01 -18.93 -7.56
C GLU A 229 -0.70 -17.64 -7.13
N LEU A 230 -1.10 -16.83 -8.11
CA LEU A 230 -1.88 -15.61 -7.88
C LEU A 230 -3.23 -15.94 -7.23
N GLN A 231 -3.47 -15.41 -6.02
CA GLN A 231 -4.74 -15.56 -5.32
C GLN A 231 -5.90 -14.95 -6.12
N GLN A 232 -6.98 -15.70 -6.34
CA GLN A 232 -8.17 -15.16 -7.01
C GLN A 232 -8.90 -14.14 -6.11
N THR A 233 -9.11 -12.93 -6.64
CA THR A 233 -9.76 -11.80 -5.93
C THR A 233 -11.09 -11.39 -6.56
N TRP A 234 -11.53 -12.12 -7.57
CA TRP A 234 -12.83 -11.96 -8.22
C TRP A 234 -13.69 -13.21 -8.00
N PRO A 235 -15.02 -13.06 -7.86
CA PRO A 235 -15.91 -14.21 -7.75
C PRO A 235 -15.77 -15.11 -8.97
N ASN A 236 -15.72 -16.42 -8.79
CA ASN A 236 -15.73 -17.36 -9.91
C ASN A 236 -17.07 -17.23 -10.66
N GLU A 237 -17.03 -17.22 -11.99
CA GLU A 237 -18.23 -17.04 -12.82
C GLU A 237 -19.30 -18.14 -12.59
N GLY A 238 -18.94 -19.24 -11.94
CA GLY A 238 -19.85 -20.34 -11.56
C GLY A 238 -20.65 -20.14 -10.28
N GLU A 239 -20.30 -19.19 -9.39
CA GLU A 239 -20.99 -19.05 -8.09
C GLU A 239 -22.17 -18.06 -8.11
N SER A 240 -22.25 -17.20 -9.14
CA SER A 240 -23.30 -16.19 -9.25
C SER A 240 -24.67 -16.74 -9.68
N GLN A 241 -24.77 -18.02 -10.06
CA GLN A 241 -26.03 -18.63 -10.49
C GLN A 241 -26.84 -19.31 -9.38
N ASN A 242 -26.31 -19.46 -8.15
CA ASN A 242 -26.95 -20.27 -7.11
C ASN A 242 -27.78 -19.51 -6.06
N LEU A 243 -27.97 -18.19 -6.21
CA LEU A 243 -28.75 -17.39 -5.25
C LEU A 243 -30.19 -17.05 -5.71
N GLY A 244 -30.66 -17.61 -6.83
CA GLY A 244 -31.97 -17.28 -7.43
C GLY A 244 -33.09 -18.31 -7.26
N GLY A 245 -32.93 -19.35 -6.45
CA GLY A 245 -33.86 -20.49 -6.47
C GLY A 245 -34.20 -21.09 -5.11
N LYS A 246 -34.92 -20.36 -4.25
CA LYS A 246 -35.78 -20.97 -3.23
C LYS A 246 -37.18 -20.40 -3.34
N ALA A 247 -38.02 -21.11 -4.10
CA ALA A 247 -39.45 -21.02 -3.96
C ALA A 247 -39.85 -21.45 -2.53
N LEU A 248 -40.69 -20.66 -1.87
CA LEU A 248 -41.41 -21.09 -0.69
C LEU A 248 -42.27 -22.32 -1.04
N PRO A 249 -42.32 -23.37 -0.20
CA PRO A 249 -43.40 -24.33 -0.29
C PRO A 249 -44.68 -23.70 0.28
N ASP A 250 -45.71 -23.66 -0.54
CA ASP A 250 -47.09 -23.53 -0.09
C ASP A 250 -47.55 -24.81 0.63
N GLN A 251 -48.38 -24.58 1.66
CA GLN A 251 -49.17 -25.50 2.50
C GLN A 251 -48.54 -25.98 3.82
#